data_AF-A0A816NIB9-F1
#
_entry.id   AF-A0A816NIB9-F1
#
_cell.length_a   1.000
_cell.length_b   1.000
_cell.length_c   1.000
_cell.angle_alpha   90.00
_cell.angle_beta   90.00
_cell.angle_gamma   90.00
#
_symmetry.space_group_name_H-M   'P 1'
#
loop_
_entity.id
_entity.type
_entity.pdbx_description
1 polymer ?
#
loop_
_entity_poly.entity_id
_entity_poly.type
_entity_poly.pdbx_seq_one_letter_code
_entity_poly.pdbx_strand_id
1 'polypeptide(L)'
;MKMTRGSQIQGPTNIDLTNILRQRIEKNKRPSFITDMHDLYEKEPWLLQHVRHVSFDDNLWFYFVTRKQHPAIKKIDSNRPSRKVAKSGRWKTTG
;
A
#
# COMPACT_ATOMS: atom_id res chain seq x y z
N MET A 1 31.84 -0.85 -12.75
CA MET A 1 31.06 -1.89 -12.06
C MET A 1 30.18 -2.59 -13.09
N LYS A 2 30.34 -3.91 -13.27
CA LYS A 2 29.50 -4.72 -14.17
C LYS A 2 28.21 -5.04 -13.42
N MET A 3 27.07 -4.53 -13.89
CA MET A 3 25.75 -4.92 -13.40
C MET A 3 25.41 -6.27 -14.04
N THR A 4 25.47 -7.35 -13.27
CA THR A 4 25.02 -8.68 -13.72
C THR A 4 23.52 -8.65 -13.95
N ARG A 5 23.12 -8.79 -15.22
CA ARG A 5 21.73 -9.09 -15.63
C ARG A 5 21.33 -10.41 -14.97
N GLY A 6 20.35 -10.39 -14.07
CA GLY A 6 19.73 -11.62 -13.56
C GLY A 6 19.26 -11.60 -12.11
N SER A 7 19.62 -10.62 -11.29
CA SER A 7 18.99 -10.46 -9.98
C SER A 7 17.73 -9.63 -10.15
N GLN A 8 16.62 -10.30 -10.48
CA GLN A 8 15.30 -9.75 -10.23
C GLN A 8 15.29 -9.39 -8.74
N ILE A 9 15.33 -8.10 -8.40
CA ILE A 9 15.25 -7.64 -7.02
C ILE A 9 13.93 -8.18 -6.52
N GLN A 10 13.96 -9.21 -5.68
CA GLN A 10 12.74 -9.78 -5.15
C GLN A 10 12.11 -8.67 -4.30
N GLY A 11 10.95 -8.18 -4.73
CA GLY A 11 10.17 -7.23 -3.96
C GLY A 11 9.91 -7.74 -2.53
N PRO A 12 9.49 -6.85 -1.63
CA PRO A 12 9.31 -7.13 -0.21
C PRO A 12 8.33 -8.28 -0.03
N THR A 13 8.67 -9.23 0.84
CA THR A 13 7.75 -10.31 1.20
C THR A 13 6.62 -9.76 2.07
N ASN A 14 5.52 -10.52 2.20
CA ASN A 14 4.43 -10.17 3.11
C ASN A 14 4.92 -10.01 4.57
N ILE A 15 5.96 -10.74 4.96
CA ILE A 15 6.59 -10.64 6.29
C ILE A 15 7.30 -9.29 6.42
N ASP A 16 8.04 -8.86 5.41
CA ASP A 16 8.72 -7.57 5.39
C ASP A 16 7.72 -6.41 5.50
N LEU A 17 6.64 -6.46 4.72
CA LEU A 17 5.58 -5.46 4.76
C LEU A 17 4.90 -5.39 6.14
N THR A 18 4.67 -6.55 6.77
CA THR A 18 4.08 -6.62 8.12
C THR A 18 5.02 -6.03 9.17
N ASN A 19 6.32 -6.30 9.07
CA ASN A 19 7.34 -5.74 9.95
C ASN A 19 7.47 -4.22 9.78
N ILE A 20 7.41 -3.71 8.55
CA ILE A 20 7.41 -2.28 8.25
C ILE A 20 6.18 -1.60 8.86
N LEU A 21 4.99 -2.20 8.69
CA LEU A 21 3.76 -1.69 9.29
C LEU A 21 3.83 -1.69 10.83
N ARG A 22 4.38 -2.75 11.43
CA ARG A 22 4.57 -2.84 12.88
C ARG A 22 5.52 -1.75 13.39
N GLN A 23 6.65 -1.52 12.72
CA GLN A 23 7.59 -0.44 13.05
C GLN A 23 6.93 0.94 12.94
N ARG A 24 6.06 1.14 11.94
CA ARG A 24 5.30 2.39 11.79
C ARG A 24 4.34 2.62 12.97
N ILE A 25 3.64 1.57 13.42
CA ILE A 25 2.65 1.68 14.51
C ILE A 25 3.34 1.83 15.87
N GLU A 26 4.32 0.99 16.17
CA GLU A 26 4.94 0.92 17.51
C GLU A 26 5.99 2.03 17.73
N LYS A 27 6.75 2.38 16.69
CA LYS A 27 7.92 3.27 16.79
C LYS A 27 7.73 4.58 16.02
N ASN A 28 6.56 4.82 15.43
CA ASN A 28 6.29 5.92 14.50
C ASN A 28 7.31 6.02 13.35
N LYS A 29 8.06 4.95 13.07
CA LYS A 29 9.16 4.98 12.10
C LYS A 29 8.58 5.02 10.69
N ARG A 30 8.88 6.08 9.94
CA ARG A 30 8.45 6.23 8.54
C ARG A 30 9.63 5.98 7.61
N PRO A 31 9.66 4.85 6.87
CA PRO A 31 10.62 4.71 5.79
C PRO A 31 10.39 5.80 4.72
N SER A 32 11.47 6.29 4.12
CA SER A 32 11.42 7.31 3.06
C SER A 32 10.69 6.83 1.79
N PHE A 33 10.54 5.52 1.64
CA PHE A 33 10.02 4.86 0.45
C PHE A 33 8.53 4.49 0.53
N ILE A 34 7.85 4.70 1.66
CA ILE A 34 6.39 4.54 1.77
C ILE A 34 5.77 5.87 2.23
N THR A 35 4.83 6.37 1.44
CA THR A 35 4.17 7.64 1.70
C THR A 35 2.88 7.43 2.50
N ASP A 36 2.60 8.34 3.44
CA ASP A 36 1.29 8.43 4.07
C ASP A 36 0.29 9.00 3.04
N MET A 37 -0.71 8.22 2.68
CA MET A 37 -1.74 8.54 1.70
C MET A 37 -3.08 8.74 2.41
N HIS A 38 -3.59 9.97 2.36
CA HIS A 38 -4.85 10.36 3.01
C HIS A 38 -6.05 10.29 2.07
N ASP A 39 -5.81 10.41 0.77
CA ASP A 39 -6.78 10.59 -0.32
C ASP A 39 -6.86 9.37 -1.26
N LEU A 40 -6.41 8.19 -0.81
CA LEU A 40 -6.39 6.94 -1.61
C LEU A 40 -7.74 6.60 -2.26
N TYR A 41 -8.84 6.97 -1.59
CA TYR A 41 -10.20 6.69 -2.06
C TYR A 41 -10.84 7.90 -2.76
N GLU A 42 -10.20 9.06 -2.73
CA GLU A 42 -10.73 10.31 -3.29
C GLU A 42 -10.24 10.55 -4.72
N LYS A 43 -9.09 9.97 -5.09
CA LYS A 43 -8.45 10.11 -6.41
C LYS A 43 -8.35 8.78 -7.16
N GLU A 44 -8.27 8.89 -8.48
CA GLU A 44 -8.02 7.75 -9.36
C GLU A 44 -6.63 7.14 -9.11
N PRO A 45 -6.43 5.82 -9.32
CA PRO A 45 -5.20 5.15 -8.92
C PRO A 45 -3.94 5.68 -9.62
N TRP A 46 -4.06 6.14 -10.87
CA TRP A 46 -2.97 6.73 -11.66
C TRP A 46 -2.66 8.19 -11.30
N LEU A 47 -3.49 8.84 -10.48
CA LEU A 47 -3.28 10.21 -9.98
C LEU A 47 -2.65 10.22 -8.58
N LEU A 48 -2.36 9.04 -8.01
CA LEU A 48 -1.76 8.91 -6.70
C LEU A 48 -0.27 9.30 -6.76
N GLN A 49 0.25 9.84 -5.65
CA GLN A 49 1.67 10.15 -5.54
C GLN A 49 2.51 8.87 -5.44
N HIS A 50 2.98 8.40 -6.59
CA HIS A 50 3.83 7.23 -6.73
C HIS A 50 5.28 7.54 -6.31
N VAL A 51 5.76 6.92 -5.22
CA VAL A 51 7.16 6.98 -4.81
C VAL A 51 7.85 5.68 -5.23
N ARG A 52 8.94 5.79 -6.00
CA ARG A 52 9.78 4.65 -6.41
C ARG A 52 10.94 4.49 -5.44
N HIS A 53 11.35 3.25 -5.21
CA HIS A 53 12.51 2.94 -4.38
C HIS A 53 13.19 1.66 -4.86
N VAL A 54 14.52 1.61 -4.73
CA VAL A 54 15.36 0.49 -5.21
C VAL A 54 15.01 -0.84 -4.53
N SER A 55 14.42 -0.81 -3.34
CA SER A 55 13.96 -2.00 -2.61
C SER A 55 12.62 -2.56 -3.10
N PHE A 56 11.97 -1.93 -4.08
CA PHE A 56 10.69 -2.36 -4.64
C PHE A 56 10.81 -2.58 -6.14
N ASP A 57 9.96 -3.46 -6.66
CA ASP A 57 9.80 -3.62 -8.10
C ASP A 57 9.28 -2.34 -8.76
N ASP A 58 9.73 -2.06 -9.98
CA ASP A 58 9.46 -0.81 -10.72
C ASP A 58 7.95 -0.50 -10.93
N ASN A 59 7.10 -1.52 -10.81
CA ASN A 59 5.66 -1.47 -11.06
C ASN A 59 4.81 -1.66 -9.79
N LEU A 60 5.42 -1.61 -8.61
CA LEU A 60 4.73 -1.74 -7.33
C LEU A 60 4.87 -0.46 -6.50
N TRP A 61 3.75 -0.03 -5.92
CA TRP A 61 3.70 1.13 -5.03
C TRP A 61 3.00 0.78 -3.72
N PHE A 62 3.59 1.24 -2.61
CA PHE A 62 3.09 0.99 -1.27
C PHE A 62 2.74 2.31 -0.59
N TYR A 63 1.65 2.29 0.18
CA TYR A 63 1.15 3.46 0.91
C TYR A 63 0.76 3.11 2.33
N PHE A 64 1.04 4.00 3.28
CA PHE A 64 0.38 3.97 4.58
C PHE A 64 -0.96 4.68 4.46
N VAL A 65 -2.04 4.02 4.86
CA VAL A 65 -3.39 4.60 4.78
C VAL A 65 -3.97 4.64 6.17
N THR A 66 -4.43 5.81 6.60
CA THR A 66 -5.19 5.92 7.84
C THR A 66 -6.53 5.22 7.66
N ARG A 67 -6.76 4.16 8.43
CA ARG A 67 -8.10 3.57 8.53
C ARG A 67 -8.97 4.54 9.34
N LYS A 68 -9.82 5.31 8.65
CA LYS A 68 -10.98 5.95 9.31
C LYS A 68 -11.82 4.81 9.90
N GLN A 69 -11.82 4.68 11.23
CA GLN A 69 -12.45 3.56 11.91
C GLN A 69 -13.97 3.54 11.65
N HIS A 70 -14.52 2.37 11.36
CA HIS A 70 -15.75 1.95 12.02
C HIS A 70 -15.34 0.83 12.99
N PRO A 71 -15.27 1.07 14.31
CA PRO A 71 -14.80 0.08 15.29
C PRO A 71 -15.71 -1.15 15.45
N ALA A 72 -16.86 -1.20 14.78
CA ALA A 72 -17.94 -2.14 15.10
C ALA A 72 -18.07 -3.37 14.18
N ILE A 73 -17.28 -3.51 13.11
CA ILE A 73 -17.45 -4.66 12.20
C ILE A 73 -16.21 -5.56 12.25
N LYS A 74 -16.12 -6.35 13.34
CA LYS A 74 -15.53 -7.69 13.27
C LYS A 74 -16.50 -8.57 12.46
N LYS A 75 -16.42 -8.53 11.13
CA LYS A 75 -16.90 -9.65 10.32
C LYS A 75 -15.73 -10.19 9.54
N ILE A 76 -15.45 -11.47 9.77
CA ILE A 76 -14.36 -12.24 9.18
C ILE A 76 -14.59 -12.44 7.67
N ASP A 77 -15.78 -12.14 7.13
CA ASP A 77 -16.12 -12.47 5.75
C ASP A 77 -16.52 -11.27 4.89
N SER A 78 -15.91 -11.23 3.70
CA SER A 78 -16.30 -10.76 2.34
C SER A 78 -17.16 -9.49 2.10
N ASN A 79 -17.76 -8.88 3.11
CA ASN A 79 -18.72 -7.78 2.95
C ASN A 79 -18.10 -6.39 3.08
N ARG A 80 -16.83 -6.23 2.69
CA ARG A 80 -16.19 -4.91 2.69
C ARG A 80 -16.77 -4.09 1.53
N PRO A 81 -17.51 -3.00 1.80
CA PRO A 81 -18.21 -2.26 0.75
C PRO A 81 -17.19 -1.71 -0.25
N SER A 82 -17.48 -1.88 -1.54
CA SER A 82 -16.64 -1.36 -2.60
C SER A 82 -16.56 0.17 -2.50
N ARG A 83 -15.34 0.69 -2.36
CA ARG A 83 -15.09 2.11 -2.10
C ARG A 83 -15.10 2.86 -3.41
N LYS A 84 -15.97 3.87 -3.55
CA LYS A 84 -15.95 4.76 -4.71
C LYS A 84 -14.57 5.40 -4.82
N VAL A 85 -14.11 5.51 -6.06
CA VAL A 85 -12.86 6.13 -6.46
C VAL A 85 -13.24 7.30 -7.33
N ALA A 86 -13.09 8.51 -6.79
CA ALA A 86 -13.43 9.74 -7.49
C ALA A 86 -14.80 9.64 -8.21
N LYS A 87 -14.87 10.10 -9.46
CA LYS A 87 -16.07 10.07 -10.32
C LYS A 87 -16.14 8.86 -11.26
N SER A 88 -15.08 8.07 -11.36
CA SER A 88 -14.86 7.14 -12.49
C SER A 88 -14.90 5.66 -12.13
N GLY A 89 -14.87 5.27 -10.85
CA GLY A 89 -14.80 3.85 -10.51
C GLY A 89 -15.03 3.49 -9.05
N ARG A 90 -14.82 2.20 -8.74
CA ARG A 90 -14.88 1.66 -7.38
C ARG A 90 -13.79 0.61 -7.19
N TRP A 91 -13.13 0.62 -6.04
CA TRP A 91 -12.32 -0.50 -5.58
C TRP A 91 -13.25 -1.65 -5.19
N LYS A 92 -13.19 -2.78 -5.90
CA LYS A 92 -13.92 -4.01 -5.56
C LYS A 92 -13.00 -4.95 -4.80
N THR A 93 -13.47 -5.50 -3.69
CA THR A 93 -12.77 -6.56 -2.97
C THR A 93 -12.78 -7.83 -3.82
N THR A 94 -11.61 -8.43 -4.02
CA THR A 94 -11.43 -9.70 -4.75
C THR A 94 -10.56 -10.63 -3.91
N GLY A 95 -10.86 -11.92 -3.93
CA GLY A 95 -10.17 -12.95 -3.14
C GLY A 95 -10.96 -14.24 -3.16
#